data_AF-A0A3D2SQ94-F1
#
_entry.id   AF-A0A3D2SQ94-F1
#
_cell.length_a   1.000
_cell.length_b   1.000
_cell.length_c   1.000
_cell.angle_alpha   90.00
_cell.angle_beta   90.00
_cell.angle_gamma   90.00
#
_symmetry.space_group_name_H-M   'P 1'
#
loop_
_entity.id
_entity.type
_entity.pdbx_description
1 polymer ?
#
loop_
_entity_poly.entity_id
_entity_poly.type
_entity_poly.pdbx_seq_one_letter_code
_entity_poly.pdbx_strand_id
1 'polypeptide(L)' 'MFKIYGIKNCNSMKKAFDALNEKGLSYEFHDYKKQG' A
#
# COMPACT_ATOMS: atom_id res chain seq x y z
N MET A 1 4.16 13.47 -1.74
CA MET A 1 3.26 12.69 -0.85
C MET A 1 2.63 11.58 -1.67
N PHE A 2 3.16 10.36 -1.60
CA PHE A 2 2.61 9.22 -2.33
C PHE A 2 1.50 8.57 -1.50
N LYS A 3 0.29 8.45 -2.05
CA LYS A 3 -0.83 7.77 -1.40
C LYS A 3 -1.10 6.47 -2.14
N ILE A 4 -0.95 5.35 -1.45
CA ILE A 4 -1.18 4.01 -2.00
C ILE A 4 -2.54 3.55 -1.56
N TYR A 5 -3.42 3.37 -2.54
CA TYR A 5 -4.77 2.95 -2.31
C TYR A 5 -4.93 1.46 -2.60
N GLY A 6 -5.44 0.69 -1.65
CA GLY A 6 -5.90 -0.66 -1.97
C GLY A 6 -6.34 -1.47 -0.78
N ILE A 7 -6.16 -2.78 -0.85
CA ILE A 7 -6.78 -3.71 0.10
C ILE A 7 -5.67 -4.51 0.77
N LYS A 8 -5.58 -4.42 2.11
CA LYS A 8 -4.57 -5.12 2.91
C LYS A 8 -4.56 -6.64 2.70
N ASN A 9 -5.69 -7.21 2.27
CA ASN A 9 -5.85 -8.65 2.00
C ASN A 9 -5.42 -9.10 0.59
N CYS A 10 -4.82 -8.24 -0.23
CA CYS A 10 -4.34 -8.62 -1.55
C CYS A 10 -2.83 -8.89 -1.50
N ASN A 11 -2.41 -10.08 -1.94
CA ASN A 11 -1.00 -10.47 -1.95
C ASN A 11 -0.12 -9.51 -2.80
N SER A 12 -0.73 -8.88 -3.81
CA SER A 12 -0.12 -7.85 -4.65
C SER A 12 0.28 -6.60 -3.86
N MET A 13 -0.52 -6.20 -2.85
CA MET A 13 -0.19 -5.04 -2.03
C MET A 13 1.03 -5.31 -1.16
N LYS A 14 1.13 -6.50 -0.56
CA LYS A 14 2.28 -6.85 0.28
C LYS A 14 3.60 -6.73 -0.49
N LYS A 15 3.64 -7.17 -1.75
CA LYS A 15 4.78 -6.99 -2.66
C LYS A 15 5.06 -5.53 -3.01
N ALA A 16 4.02 -4.73 -3.23
CA ALA A 16 4.17 -3.31 -3.52
C ALA A 16 4.78 -2.56 -2.31
N PHE A 17 4.26 -2.82 -1.11
CA PHE A 17 4.80 -2.26 0.13
C PHE A 17 6.27 -2.60 0.33
N ASP A 18 6.65 -3.86 0.12
CA ASP A 18 8.02 -4.33 0.23
C ASP A 18 8.95 -3.61 -0.75
N ALA A 19 8.54 -3.50 -2.03
CA ALA A 19 9.28 -2.79 -3.06
C ALA A 19 9.39 -1.28 -2.80
N LEU A 20 8.35 -0.64 -2.27
CA LEU A 20 8.39 0.77 -1.91
C LEU A 20 9.22 1.03 -0.65
N ASN A 21 9.19 0.11 0.31
CA ASN A 21 10.02 0.13 1.51
C ASN A 21 11.51 -0.05 1.15
N GLU A 22 11.82 -0.97 0.24
CA GLU A 22 13.18 -1.19 -0.29
C GLU A 22 13.71 0.04 -1.04
N LYS A 23 12.82 0.75 -1.77
CA LYS A 23 13.15 2.03 -2.41
C LYS A 23 13.23 3.21 -1.43
N GLY A 24 12.91 3.03 -0.15
CA GLY A 24 12.90 4.10 0.85
C GLY A 24 11.89 5.21 0.56
N LEU A 25 10.85 4.92 -0.20
CA LEU A 25 9.84 5.91 -0.55
C LEU A 25 8.84 6.04 0.59
N SER A 26 8.63 7.24 1.12
CA SER A 26 7.53 7.49 2.05
C SER A 26 6.20 7.51 1.30
N TYR A 27 5.36 6.52 1.61
CA TYR A 27 4.00 6.42 1.10
C TYR A 27 3.00 6.23 2.23
N GLU A 28 1.80 6.75 2.00
CA GLU A 28 0.68 6.72 2.92
C GLU A 28 -0.34 5.71 2.38
N PHE A 29 -0.59 4.63 3.12
CA PHE A 29 -1.52 3.59 2.66
C PHE A 29 -2.96 3.89 3.06
N HIS A 30 -3.86 3.88 2.09
CA HIS A 30 -5.29 4.05 2.26
C HIS A 30 -6.02 2.74 1.92
N ASP A 31 -6.65 2.13 2.93
CA ASP A 31 -7.37 0.87 2.77
C ASP A 31 -8.80 1.12 2.24
N TYR A 32 -9.08 0.69 1.00
CA TYR A 32 -10.40 0.85 0.36
C TYR A 32 -11.46 -0.10 0.95
N LYS A 33 -11.06 -1.21 1.59
CA LYS A 33 -12.00 -2.23 2.08
C LYS A 33 -12.80 -1.75 3.29
N LYS A 34 -12.36 -0.69 3.96
CA LYS A 34 -13.00 -0.15 5.16
C LYS A 34 -14.19 0.78 4.87
N GLN A 35 -14.44 1.14 3.61
CA GLN A 35 -15.67 1.80 3.15
C GLN A 35 -16.59 0.74 2.51
N GLY A 36 -17.18 -0.12 3.33
CA GLY A 36 -18.12 -1.15 2.92
C GLY A 36 -18.75 -1.83 4.13
#